data_AF-A0A7S2SDJ6-F1
#
_entry.id   AF-A0A7S2SDJ6-F1
#
_cell.length_a   1.000
_cell.length_b   1.000
_cell.length_c   1.000
_cell.angle_alpha   90.00
_cell.angle_beta   90.00
_cell.angle_gamma   90.00
#
_symmetry.space_group_name_H-M   'P 1'
#
loop_
_entity.id
_entity.type
_entity.pdbx_description
1 polymer ?
#
loop_
_entity_poly.entity_id
_entity_poly.type
_entity_poly.pdbx_seq_one_letter_code
_entity_poly.pdbx_strand_id
1 'polypeptide(L)'
;PAERRAPAYGLALATLGLSFTVGPVTGSYIARAYSDRAVFFVGMLLATADLLYIVLVLPESHSPEIQLSVRKFPPRSELSNLPLAYNPLHALEVFLGDPLLSQLARVTFLYYTAVWAVVSTLMVYLVSRFHLSKIYMGYLLGCYGAATMISEGVLVRLVVPWIGERGAMRLGLCAFALQCLVVGLAN
;
A
#
# COMPACT_ATOMS: atom_id res chain seq x y z
N PRO A 1 10.32 -16.85 16.38
CA PRO A 1 11.78 -16.55 16.27
C PRO A 1 12.05 -15.36 15.35
N ALA A 2 12.98 -14.47 15.71
CA ALA A 2 13.26 -13.23 14.97
C ALA A 2 13.75 -13.47 13.52
N GLU A 3 14.54 -14.54 13.30
CA GLU A 3 15.07 -14.91 11.98
C GLU A 3 14.00 -15.31 10.95
N ARG A 4 12.83 -15.81 11.40
CA ARG A 4 11.72 -16.15 10.49
C ARG A 4 10.85 -14.95 10.12
N ARG A 5 11.05 -13.78 10.75
CA ARG A 5 10.23 -12.59 10.49
C ARG A 5 10.52 -12.00 9.12
N ALA A 6 11.79 -11.80 8.76
CA ALA A 6 12.19 -11.24 7.47
C ALA A 6 11.63 -12.04 6.26
N PRO A 7 11.76 -13.38 6.20
CA PRO A 7 11.15 -14.15 5.11
C PRO A 7 9.62 -14.16 5.15
N ALA A 8 8.99 -14.15 6.34
CA ALA A 8 7.53 -14.06 6.45
C ALA A 8 6.99 -12.72 5.94
N TYR A 9 7.65 -11.60 6.27
CA TYR A 9 7.32 -10.28 5.73
C TYR A 9 7.53 -10.22 4.21
N GLY A 10 8.59 -10.85 3.70
CA GLY A 10 8.82 -10.97 2.26
C GLY A 10 7.70 -11.72 1.54
N LEU A 11 7.22 -12.82 2.12
CA LEU A 11 6.09 -13.58 1.56
C LEU A 11 4.80 -12.75 1.57
N ALA A 12 4.52 -12.04 2.68
CA ALA A 12 3.34 -11.18 2.78
C ALA A 12 3.33 -10.06 1.72
N LEU A 13 4.47 -9.40 1.52
CA LEU A 13 4.62 -8.36 0.47
C LEU A 13 4.48 -8.95 -0.94
N ALA A 14 5.02 -10.16 -1.18
CA ALA A 14 4.85 -10.83 -2.47
C ALA A 14 3.37 -11.15 -2.77
N THR A 15 2.61 -11.60 -1.77
CA THR A 15 1.16 -11.84 -1.90
C THR A 15 0.39 -10.53 -2.17
N LEU A 16 0.83 -9.41 -1.60
CA LEU A 16 0.23 -8.10 -1.88
C LEU A 16 0.46 -7.67 -3.34
N GLY A 17 1.68 -7.84 -3.86
CA GLY A 17 1.98 -7.57 -5.28
C GLY A 17 1.23 -8.49 -6.25
N LEU A 18 1.11 -9.77 -5.90
CA LEU A 18 0.29 -10.74 -6.65
C LEU A 18 -1.17 -10.30 -6.70
N SER A 19 -1.73 -9.87 -5.58
CA SER A 19 -3.13 -9.42 -5.48
C SER A 19 -3.38 -8.18 -6.33
N PHE A 20 -2.45 -7.22 -6.34
CA PHE A 20 -2.51 -6.02 -7.18
C PHE A 20 -2.42 -6.33 -8.69
N THR A 21 -1.78 -7.44 -9.05
CA THR A 21 -1.68 -7.88 -10.45
C THR A 21 -2.94 -8.63 -10.89
N VAL A 22 -3.39 -9.60 -10.08
CA VAL A 22 -4.50 -10.49 -10.43
C VAL A 22 -5.85 -9.81 -10.26
N GLY A 23 -6.02 -8.97 -9.24
CA GLY A 23 -7.28 -8.32 -8.90
C GLY A 23 -7.90 -7.48 -10.02
N PRO A 24 -7.18 -6.47 -10.56
CA PRO A 24 -7.72 -5.62 -11.62
C PRO A 24 -8.00 -6.37 -12.92
N VAL A 25 -7.16 -7.36 -13.27
CA VAL A 25 -7.34 -8.19 -14.47
C VAL A 25 -8.62 -9.01 -14.33
N THR A 26 -8.73 -9.82 -13.27
CA THR A 26 -9.92 -10.66 -13.01
C THR A 26 -11.19 -9.83 -12.86
N GLY A 27 -11.12 -8.71 -12.12
CA GLY A 27 -12.22 -7.77 -11.97
C GLY A 27 -12.68 -7.17 -13.30
N SER A 28 -11.76 -6.82 -14.20
CA SER A 28 -12.10 -6.29 -15.52
C SER A 28 -12.81 -7.30 -16.42
N TYR A 29 -12.44 -8.59 -16.34
CA TYR A 29 -13.10 -9.67 -17.05
C TYR A 29 -14.52 -9.90 -16.53
N ILE A 30 -14.70 -9.91 -15.21
CA ILE A 30 -16.02 -10.07 -14.57
C ILE A 30 -16.93 -8.88 -14.91
N ALA A 31 -16.39 -7.66 -14.86
CA ALA A 31 -17.09 -6.43 -15.23
C ALA A 31 -17.57 -6.47 -16.69
N ARG A 32 -16.75 -7.02 -17.60
CA ARG A 32 -17.07 -7.17 -19.02
C ARG A 32 -18.12 -8.25 -19.28
N ALA A 33 -18.04 -9.39 -18.60
CA ALA A 33 -18.89 -10.55 -18.86
C ALA A 33 -20.28 -10.44 -18.23
N TYR A 34 -20.40 -9.86 -17.04
CA TYR A 34 -21.64 -9.85 -16.27
C TYR A 34 -22.15 -8.43 -16.00
N SER A 35 -21.39 -7.64 -15.24
CA SER A 35 -21.67 -6.24 -14.90
C SER A 35 -20.64 -5.76 -13.85
N ASP A 36 -20.51 -4.44 -13.66
CA ASP A 36 -19.74 -3.86 -12.57
C ASP A 36 -20.25 -4.33 -11.19
N ARG A 37 -21.55 -4.56 -11.03
CA ARG A 37 -22.15 -5.08 -9.78
C ARG A 37 -21.65 -6.47 -9.41
N ALA A 38 -21.39 -7.31 -10.41
CA ALA A 38 -20.90 -8.67 -10.20
C ALA A 38 -19.49 -8.66 -9.58
N VAL A 39 -18.65 -7.69 -9.93
CA VAL A 39 -17.31 -7.51 -9.33
C VAL A 39 -17.42 -7.26 -7.84
N PHE A 40 -18.32 -6.36 -7.42
CA PHE A 40 -18.53 -6.06 -6.00
C PHE A 40 -19.07 -7.28 -5.23
N PHE A 41 -19.97 -8.05 -5.83
CA PHE A 41 -20.50 -9.25 -5.20
C PHE A 41 -19.43 -10.34 -5.01
N VAL A 42 -18.58 -10.57 -6.02
CA VAL A 42 -17.44 -11.49 -5.90
C VAL A 42 -16.46 -11.00 -4.84
N GLY A 43 -16.17 -9.70 -4.80
CA GLY A 43 -15.33 -9.10 -3.74
C GLY A 43 -15.90 -9.31 -2.34
N MET A 44 -17.22 -9.14 -2.18
CA MET A 44 -17.90 -9.39 -0.91
C MET A 44 -17.79 -10.86 -0.48
N LEU A 45 -18.00 -11.80 -1.40
CA LEU A 45 -17.87 -13.24 -1.11
C LEU A 45 -16.45 -13.59 -0.67
N LEU A 46 -15.43 -13.09 -1.39
CA LEU A 46 -14.02 -13.31 -1.03
C LEU A 46 -13.68 -12.70 0.34
N ALA A 47 -14.12 -11.48 0.62
CA ALA A 47 -13.89 -10.82 1.91
C ALA A 47 -14.59 -11.56 3.07
N THR A 48 -15.80 -12.07 2.84
CA THR A 48 -16.52 -12.86 3.84
C THR A 48 -15.83 -14.20 4.10
N ALA A 49 -15.33 -14.85 3.05
CA ALA A 49 -14.57 -16.09 3.17
C ALA A 49 -13.25 -15.88 3.92
N ASP A 50 -12.53 -14.78 3.64
CA ASP A 50 -11.32 -14.40 4.36
C ASP A 50 -11.59 -14.11 5.84
N LEU A 51 -12.67 -13.38 6.15
CA LEU A 51 -13.11 -13.13 7.52
C LEU A 51 -13.41 -14.44 8.26
N LEU A 52 -14.14 -15.37 7.65
CA LEU A 52 -14.43 -16.68 8.22
C LEU A 52 -13.14 -17.48 8.45
N TYR A 53 -12.20 -17.42 7.51
CA TYR A 53 -10.89 -18.07 7.67
C TYR A 53 -10.12 -17.49 8.86
N ILE A 54 -10.05 -16.16 8.99
CA ILE A 54 -9.36 -15.50 10.11
C ILE A 54 -10.01 -15.88 11.44
N VAL A 55 -11.34 -15.86 11.55
CA VAL A 55 -12.05 -16.14 12.80
C VAL A 55 -11.98 -17.62 13.20
N LEU A 56 -12.00 -18.55 12.25
CA LEU A 56 -12.05 -19.98 12.53
C LEU A 56 -10.67 -20.65 12.62
N VAL A 57 -9.70 -20.18 11.84
CA VAL A 57 -8.41 -20.87 11.64
C VAL A 57 -7.25 -20.16 12.32
N LEU A 58 -7.28 -18.82 12.42
CA LEU A 58 -6.14 -18.07 12.91
C LEU A 58 -6.14 -18.05 14.45
N PRO A 59 -5.17 -18.71 15.13
CA PRO A 59 -5.08 -18.63 16.57
C PRO A 59 -4.69 -17.22 16.97
N GLU A 60 -5.30 -16.73 18.05
CA GLU A 60 -5.04 -15.39 18.57
C GLU A 60 -3.55 -15.24 18.90
N SER A 61 -2.87 -14.32 18.21
CA SER A 61 -1.41 -14.19 18.23
C SER A 61 -0.86 -13.41 19.42
N HIS A 62 -1.74 -12.79 20.22
CA HIS A 62 -1.37 -12.02 21.41
C HIS A 62 -1.33 -12.89 22.67
N SER A 63 -0.31 -12.68 23.51
CA SER A 63 -0.26 -13.27 24.86
C SER A 63 -1.45 -12.79 25.71
N PRO A 64 -1.94 -13.59 26.68
CA PRO A 64 -3.08 -13.23 27.54
C PRO A 64 -2.92 -11.87 28.24
N GLU A 65 -1.67 -11.49 28.54
CA GLU A 65 -1.29 -10.22 29.16
C GLU A 65 -1.51 -9.01 28.23
N ILE A 66 -1.22 -9.14 26.93
CA ILE A 66 -1.48 -8.07 25.96
C ILE A 66 -2.98 -7.98 25.65
N GLN A 67 -3.69 -9.10 25.65
CA GLN A 67 -5.15 -9.10 25.50
C GLN A 67 -5.85 -8.33 26.64
N LEU A 68 -5.38 -8.47 27.88
CA LEU A 68 -5.91 -7.77 29.05
C LEU A 68 -5.60 -6.27 29.06
N SER A 69 -4.45 -5.85 28.49
CA SER A 69 -4.10 -4.42 28.39
C SER A 69 -4.86 -3.70 27.28
N VAL A 70 -5.14 -4.37 26.14
CA VAL A 70 -5.95 -3.78 25.05
C VAL A 70 -7.45 -3.73 25.39
N ARG A 71 -7.97 -4.70 26.17
CA ARG A 71 -9.39 -4.70 26.60
C ARG A 71 -9.71 -3.66 27.68
N LYS A 72 -8.72 -3.19 28.43
CA LYS A 72 -8.91 -2.09 29.39
C LYS A 72 -8.93 -0.77 28.63
N PHE A 73 -10.07 -0.43 28.04
CA PHE A 73 -10.34 0.98 27.71
C PHE A 73 -10.21 1.80 28.99
N PRO A 74 -9.32 2.81 29.05
CA PRO A 74 -9.23 3.67 30.22
C PRO A 74 -10.59 4.37 30.42
N PRO A 75 -11.07 4.48 31.67
CA PRO A 75 -12.32 5.18 31.95
C PRO A 75 -12.24 6.62 31.43
N ARG A 76 -13.39 7.18 31.01
CA ARG A 76 -13.50 8.52 30.38
C ARG A 76 -12.82 9.65 31.16
N SER A 77 -12.64 9.50 32.48
CA SER A 77 -11.96 10.44 33.37
C SER A 77 -10.42 10.39 33.28
N GLU A 78 -9.84 9.33 32.74
CA GLU A 78 -8.40 9.16 32.48
C GLU A 78 -8.04 9.36 31.00
N LEU A 79 -9.00 9.73 30.15
CA LEU A 79 -8.76 10.05 28.75
C LEU A 79 -7.83 11.27 28.60
N SER A 80 -7.79 12.16 29.59
CA SER A 80 -6.83 13.27 29.69
C SER A 80 -5.42 12.84 30.12
N ASN A 81 -5.28 11.63 30.68
CA ASN A 81 -4.04 11.00 31.15
C ASN A 81 -3.72 9.72 30.34
N LEU A 82 -4.29 9.58 29.14
CA LEU A 82 -3.89 8.53 28.21
C LEU A 82 -2.35 8.59 28.06
N PRO A 83 -1.64 7.45 28.15
CA PRO A 83 -0.19 7.43 27.95
C PRO A 83 0.13 8.21 26.68
N LEU A 84 1.11 9.13 26.72
CA LEU A 84 1.48 9.98 25.58
C LEU A 84 1.71 9.20 24.28
N ALA A 85 1.96 7.89 24.38
CA ALA A 85 2.01 6.91 23.29
C ALA A 85 0.75 6.87 22.39
N TYR A 86 -0.44 7.27 22.87
CA TYR A 86 -1.66 7.28 22.08
C TYR A 86 -1.95 8.63 21.39
N ASN A 87 -1.16 9.68 21.68
CA ASN A 87 -1.34 10.98 21.03
C ASN A 87 -0.51 11.05 19.73
N PRO A 88 -1.14 11.04 18.54
CA PRO A 88 -0.43 11.10 17.27
C PRO A 88 0.40 12.39 17.12
N LEU A 89 0.05 13.45 17.86
CA LEU A 89 0.79 14.71 17.88
C LEU A 89 2.16 14.58 18.56
N HIS A 90 2.30 13.69 19.55
CA HIS A 90 3.58 13.49 20.22
C HIS A 90 4.55 12.68 19.37
N ALA A 91 4.04 11.73 18.56
CA ALA A 91 4.84 11.09 17.52
C ALA A 91 5.37 12.15 16.53
N LEU A 92 4.53 13.09 16.11
CA LEU A 92 4.93 14.23 15.26
C LEU A 92 6.02 15.09 15.91
N GLU A 93 5.93 15.41 17.21
CA GLU A 93 6.97 16.14 17.94
C GLU A 93 8.34 15.42 17.90
N VAL A 94 8.35 14.09 18.06
CA VAL A 94 9.57 13.28 17.94
C VAL A 94 10.12 13.30 16.50
N PHE A 95 9.26 13.26 15.49
CA PHE A 95 9.67 13.39 14.08
C PHE A 95 10.18 14.79 13.72
N LEU A 96 9.68 15.82 14.38
CA LEU A 96 10.06 17.22 14.15
C LEU A 96 11.30 17.64 14.93
N GLY A 97 11.64 16.94 16.02
CA GLY A 97 12.81 17.23 16.86
C GLY A 97 14.16 16.90 16.22
N ASP A 98 14.21 15.89 15.33
CA ASP A 98 15.42 15.53 14.59
C ASP A 98 15.40 16.12 13.17
N PRO A 99 16.40 16.94 12.78
CA PRO A 99 16.44 17.58 11.46
C PRO A 99 16.47 16.58 10.29
N LEU A 100 17.06 15.39 10.46
CA LEU A 100 17.10 14.36 9.43
C LEU A 100 15.71 13.72 9.25
N LEU A 101 15.05 13.40 10.36
CA LEU A 101 13.70 12.81 10.35
C LEU A 101 12.66 13.79 9.79
N SER A 102 12.76 15.07 10.14
CA SER A 102 11.92 16.14 9.60
C SER A 102 12.11 16.30 8.08
N GLN A 103 13.34 16.20 7.58
CA GLN A 103 13.61 16.24 6.14
C GLN A 103 13.01 15.03 5.41
N LEU A 104 13.18 13.82 5.95
CA LEU A 104 12.55 12.61 5.41
C LEU A 104 11.03 12.69 5.43
N ALA A 105 10.44 13.16 6.52
CA ALA A 105 8.99 13.32 6.66
C ALA A 105 8.44 14.25 5.56
N ARG A 106 9.10 15.38 5.29
CA ARG A 106 8.70 16.31 4.23
C ARG A 106 8.77 15.67 2.84
N VAL A 107 9.87 14.99 2.53
CA VAL A 107 10.05 14.32 1.23
C VAL A 107 9.01 13.22 1.04
N THR A 108 8.80 12.38 2.06
CA THR A 108 7.83 11.30 2.05
C THR A 108 6.40 11.82 1.92
N PHE A 109 6.06 12.91 2.61
CA PHE A 109 4.77 13.57 2.51
C PHE A 109 4.49 14.08 1.08
N LEU A 110 5.44 14.82 0.50
CA LEU A 110 5.35 15.31 -0.88
C LEU A 110 5.24 14.16 -1.88
N TYR A 111 6.07 13.13 -1.71
CA TYR A 111 6.09 11.95 -2.57
C TYR A 111 4.75 11.20 -2.54
N TYR A 112 4.25 10.83 -1.37
CA TYR A 112 2.97 10.11 -1.27
C TYR A 112 1.80 10.95 -1.75
N THR A 113 1.81 12.26 -1.49
CA THR A 113 0.77 13.17 -2.02
C THR A 113 0.74 13.12 -3.54
N ALA A 114 1.90 13.19 -4.20
CA ALA A 114 2.00 13.13 -5.65
C ALA A 114 1.62 11.75 -6.21
N VAL A 115 2.07 10.65 -5.58
CA VAL A 115 1.72 9.28 -5.98
C VAL A 115 0.21 9.07 -5.95
N TRP A 116 -0.45 9.43 -4.85
CA TRP A 116 -1.90 9.26 -4.72
C TRP A 116 -2.69 10.18 -5.66
N ALA A 117 -2.21 11.40 -5.91
CA ALA A 117 -2.77 12.26 -6.93
C ALA A 117 -2.78 11.57 -8.30
N VAL A 118 -1.64 11.03 -8.74
CA VAL A 118 -1.53 10.28 -10.01
C VAL A 118 -2.45 9.06 -10.03
N VAL A 119 -2.46 8.24 -8.96
CA VAL A 119 -3.31 7.04 -8.90
C VAL A 119 -4.80 7.40 -9.06
N SER A 120 -5.24 8.50 -8.45
CA SER A 120 -6.64 8.95 -8.53
C SER A 120 -7.03 9.53 -9.90
N THR A 121 -6.11 10.21 -10.59
CA THR A 121 -6.41 10.90 -11.85
C THR A 121 -6.09 10.09 -13.09
N LEU A 122 -5.10 9.18 -13.04
CA LEU A 122 -4.59 8.47 -14.21
C LEU A 122 -5.68 7.65 -14.91
N MET A 123 -6.50 6.93 -14.15
CA MET A 123 -7.58 6.12 -14.72
C MET A 123 -8.63 6.99 -15.41
N VAL A 124 -9.02 8.10 -14.78
CA VAL A 124 -9.98 9.05 -15.36
C VAL A 124 -9.41 9.66 -16.63
N TYR A 125 -8.15 10.10 -16.60
CA TYR A 125 -7.46 10.65 -17.76
C TYR A 125 -7.40 9.66 -18.93
N LEU A 126 -7.06 8.39 -18.67
CA LEU A 126 -7.00 7.34 -19.69
C LEU A 126 -8.37 7.08 -20.34
N VAL A 127 -9.45 7.08 -19.55
CA VAL A 127 -10.82 6.91 -20.07
C VAL A 127 -11.27 8.14 -20.87
N SER A 128 -11.03 9.34 -20.35
CA SER A 128 -11.48 10.58 -20.98
C SER A 128 -10.71 10.90 -22.27
N ARG A 129 -9.41 10.61 -22.32
CA ARG A 129 -8.56 10.99 -23.46
C ARG A 129 -8.41 9.90 -24.51
N PHE A 130 -8.16 8.66 -24.08
CA PHE A 130 -7.89 7.54 -24.99
C PHE A 130 -9.10 6.62 -25.20
N HIS A 131 -10.24 6.93 -24.57
CA HIS A 131 -11.48 6.13 -24.65
C HIS A 131 -11.24 4.64 -24.40
N LEU A 132 -10.31 4.33 -23.49
CA LEU A 132 -9.90 2.97 -23.18
C LEU A 132 -11.07 2.18 -22.60
N SER A 133 -11.33 1.01 -23.19
CA SER A 133 -12.32 0.06 -22.67
C SER A 133 -11.86 -0.52 -21.32
N LYS A 134 -12.83 -0.92 -20.48
CA LYS A 134 -12.61 -1.47 -19.13
C LYS A 134 -11.59 -2.62 -19.10
N ILE A 135 -11.53 -3.43 -20.16
CA ILE A 135 -10.59 -4.55 -20.25
C ILE A 135 -9.12 -4.09 -20.40
N TYR A 136 -8.88 -3.03 -21.17
CA TYR A 136 -7.53 -2.48 -21.34
C TYR A 136 -7.06 -1.78 -20.07
N MET A 137 -7.97 -1.18 -19.30
CA MET A 137 -7.65 -0.68 -17.97
C MET A 137 -7.21 -1.81 -17.04
N GLY A 138 -7.92 -2.94 -17.05
CA GLY A 138 -7.53 -4.15 -16.31
C GLY A 138 -6.13 -4.64 -16.66
N TYR A 139 -5.79 -4.68 -17.95
CA TYR A 139 -4.43 -5.04 -18.39
C TYR A 139 -3.38 -4.03 -17.96
N LEU A 140 -3.64 -2.72 -18.09
CA LEU A 140 -2.71 -1.67 -17.66
C LEU A 140 -2.44 -1.74 -16.15
N LEU A 141 -3.48 -1.90 -15.34
CA LEU A 141 -3.36 -2.09 -13.89
C LEU A 141 -2.63 -3.39 -13.54
N GLY A 142 -2.89 -4.47 -14.28
CA GLY A 142 -2.16 -5.73 -14.12
C GLY A 142 -0.68 -5.59 -14.43
N CYS A 143 -0.33 -4.95 -15.56
CA CYS A 143 1.06 -4.66 -15.92
C CYS A 143 1.73 -3.74 -14.88
N TYR A 144 1.02 -2.72 -14.39
CA TYR A 144 1.50 -1.85 -13.32
C TYR A 144 1.79 -2.65 -12.04
N GLY A 145 0.86 -3.49 -11.60
CA GLY A 145 1.02 -4.38 -10.43
C GLY A 145 2.20 -5.35 -10.58
N ALA A 146 2.37 -5.93 -11.77
CA ALA A 146 3.48 -6.82 -12.06
C ALA A 146 4.81 -6.07 -12.04
N ALA A 147 4.87 -4.87 -12.62
CA ALA A 147 6.05 -4.01 -12.60
C ALA A 147 6.40 -3.58 -11.17
N THR A 148 5.42 -3.22 -10.33
CA THR A 148 5.66 -2.89 -8.92
C THR A 148 6.16 -4.10 -8.15
N MET A 149 5.57 -5.29 -8.37
CA MET A 149 6.02 -6.53 -7.72
C MET A 149 7.47 -6.86 -8.08
N ILE A 150 7.85 -6.72 -9.36
CA ILE A 150 9.24 -6.92 -9.81
C ILE A 150 10.16 -5.85 -9.21
N SER A 151 9.71 -4.60 -9.17
CA SER A 151 10.49 -3.49 -8.63
C SER A 151 10.80 -3.70 -7.14
N GLU A 152 9.78 -3.94 -6.32
CA GLU A 152 9.94 -4.12 -4.87
C GLU A 152 10.61 -5.45 -4.51
N GLY A 153 10.28 -6.53 -5.24
CA GLY A 153 10.78 -7.87 -4.96
C GLY A 153 12.22 -8.10 -5.44
N VAL A 154 12.60 -7.52 -6.58
CA VAL A 154 13.88 -7.80 -7.26
C VAL A 154 14.73 -6.54 -7.38
N LEU A 155 14.18 -5.46 -7.96
CA LEU A 155 14.97 -4.28 -8.29
C LEU A 155 15.54 -3.61 -7.05
N VAL A 156 14.73 -3.42 -6.00
CA VAL A 156 15.19 -2.84 -4.72
C VAL A 156 16.31 -3.69 -4.11
N ARG A 157 16.18 -5.02 -4.14
CA ARG A 157 17.20 -5.93 -3.57
C ARG A 157 18.52 -5.91 -4.34
N LEU A 158 18.49 -5.65 -5.65
CA LEU A 158 19.70 -5.57 -6.48
C LEU A 158 20.35 -4.18 -6.43
N VAL A 159 19.53 -3.13 -6.46
CA VAL A 159 19.99 -1.74 -6.61
C VAL A 159 20.47 -1.17 -5.28
N VAL A 160 19.77 -1.43 -4.18
CA VAL A 160 20.13 -0.85 -2.86
C VAL A 160 21.55 -1.23 -2.40
N PRO A 161 22.02 -2.49 -2.52
CA PRO A 161 23.40 -2.85 -2.18
C PRO A 161 24.45 -2.18 -3.08
N TRP A 162 24.08 -1.85 -4.32
CA TRP A 162 25.00 -1.27 -5.32
C TRP A 162 25.20 0.24 -5.13
N ILE A 163 24.11 1.00 -4.97
CA ILE A 163 24.17 2.47 -4.92
C ILE A 163 23.83 3.07 -3.55
N GLY A 164 23.55 2.20 -2.56
CA GLY A 164 23.13 2.59 -1.22
C GLY A 164 21.69 3.12 -1.17
N GLU A 165 21.14 3.23 0.04
CA GLU A 165 19.76 3.66 0.28
C GLU A 165 19.49 5.07 -0.25
N ARG A 166 20.40 6.03 0.01
CA ARG A 166 20.27 7.42 -0.45
C ARG A 166 20.39 7.55 -1.98
N GLY A 167 21.15 6.67 -2.63
CA GLY A 167 21.25 6.61 -4.08
C GLY A 167 19.97 6.08 -4.70
N ALA A 168 19.48 4.96 -4.20
CA ALA A 168 18.24 4.33 -4.64
C ALA A 168 17.02 5.26 -4.47
N MET A 169 16.94 5.97 -3.34
CA MET A 169 15.87 6.94 -3.10
C MET A 169 15.88 8.07 -4.15
N ARG A 170 17.06 8.67 -4.42
CA ARG A 170 17.18 9.74 -5.43
C ARG A 170 16.82 9.25 -6.83
N LEU A 171 17.27 8.06 -7.20
CA LEU A 171 16.94 7.45 -8.49
C LEU A 171 15.43 7.20 -8.64
N GLY A 172 14.78 6.70 -7.59
CA GLY A 172 13.32 6.51 -7.54
C GLY A 172 12.56 7.83 -7.68
N LEU A 173 12.97 8.89 -6.97
CA LEU A 173 12.36 10.21 -7.11
C LEU A 173 12.52 10.79 -8.52
N CYS A 174 13.71 10.67 -9.13
CA CYS A 174 13.93 11.13 -10.50
C CYS A 174 13.08 10.35 -11.51
N ALA A 175 12.98 9.03 -11.36
CA ALA A 175 12.14 8.20 -12.22
C ALA A 175 10.65 8.56 -12.09
N PHE A 176 10.18 8.82 -10.87
CA PHE A 176 8.80 9.24 -10.63
C PHE A 176 8.50 10.63 -11.19
N ALA A 177 9.44 11.58 -11.06
CA ALA A 177 9.32 12.90 -11.69
C ALA A 177 9.26 12.79 -13.22
N LEU A 178 10.10 11.95 -13.82
CA LEU A 178 10.07 11.66 -15.25
C LEU A 178 8.73 11.05 -15.68
N GLN A 179 8.19 10.10 -14.92
CA GLN A 179 6.87 9.53 -15.17
C GLN A 179 5.78 10.60 -15.18
N CYS A 180 5.77 11.49 -14.19
CA CYS A 180 4.80 12.58 -14.12
C CYS A 180 4.89 13.52 -15.33
N LEU A 181 6.12 13.85 -15.76
CA LEU A 181 6.36 14.66 -16.95
C LEU A 181 5.85 13.98 -18.22
N VAL A 182 6.14 12.69 -18.40
CA VAL A 182 5.69 11.92 -19.56
C VAL A 182 4.16 11.86 -19.61
N VAL A 183 3.51 11.59 -18.48
CA VAL A 183 2.03 11.57 -18.40
C VAL A 183 1.44 12.95 -18.67
N GLY A 184 2.06 14.03 -18.20
CA GLY A 184 1.60 15.40 -18.46
C GLY A 184 1.83 15.88 -19.90
N LEU A 185 2.87 15.38 -20.57
CA LEU A 185 3.17 15.69 -21.98
C LEU A 185 2.42 14.80 -22.96
N ALA A 186 1.96 13.63 -22.53
CA ALA A 186 1.04 12.82 -23.30
C ALA A 186 -0.24 13.64 -23.51
N ASN A 187 -0.44 14.10 -24.74
CA ASN A 187 -1.56 14.93 -25.14
C ASN A 187 -2.27 14.27 -26.31
#